data_AF-A0AAN0NDG0-F1
#
_entry.id   AF-A0AAN0NDG0-F1
#
_cell.length_a   1.000
_cell.length_b   1.000
_cell.length_c   1.000
_cell.angle_alpha   90.00
_cell.angle_beta   90.00
_cell.angle_gamma   90.00
#
_symmetry.space_group_name_H-M   'P 1'
#
loop_
_entity.id
_entity.type
_entity.pdbx_description
1 polymer ?
#
loop_
_entity_poly.entity_id
_entity_poly.type
_entity_poly.pdbx_seq_one_letter_code
_entity_poly.pdbx_strand_id
1 'polypeptide(L)' 'MYHYIPFSGDITLLGTPLPGHQFWSITTDDSGNVYIGTHKEHEGSVIKYDVASKSFKNMGKATPGMRRAMSGQ' A
#
# COMPACT_ATOMS: atom_id res chain seq x y z
N MET A 1 7.99 0.53 -6.71
CA MET A 1 6.75 -0.20 -7.04
C MET A 1 6.40 0.05 -8.49
N TYR A 2 6.02 -1.00 -9.22
CA TYR A 2 5.64 -0.92 -10.62
C TYR A 2 4.17 -1.32 -10.78
N HIS A 3 3.50 -0.69 -11.74
CA HIS A 3 2.19 -1.13 -12.24
C HIS A 3 2.40 -1.73 -13.63
N TYR A 4 1.98 -2.99 -13.80
CA TYR A 4 2.07 -3.72 -15.05
C TYR A 4 0.68 -3.99 -15.59
N ILE A 5 0.44 -3.66 -16.86
CA ILE A 5 -0.81 -3.93 -17.58
C ILE A 5 -0.56 -5.14 -18.50
N PRO A 6 -1.06 -6.34 -18.18
CA PRO A 6 -0.69 -7.55 -18.91
C PRO A 6 -1.13 -7.54 -20.38
N PHE A 7 -2.26 -6.91 -20.68
CA PHE A 7 -2.84 -6.90 -22.02
C PHE A 7 -2.01 -6.10 -23.03
N SER A 8 -1.52 -4.91 -22.63
CA SER A 8 -0.70 -4.06 -23.49
C SER A 8 0.80 -4.27 -23.30
N GLY A 9 1.21 -4.87 -22.17
CA GLY A 9 2.61 -4.97 -21.77
C GLY A 9 3.15 -3.70 -21.12
N ASP A 10 2.31 -2.69 -20.88
CA ASP A 10 2.76 -1.41 -20.33
C ASP A 10 3.25 -1.56 -18.89
N ILE A 11 4.37 -0.91 -18.59
CA ILE A 11 4.95 -0.84 -17.24
C ILE A 11 5.08 0.63 -16.86
N THR A 12 4.52 1.01 -15.72
CA THR A 12 4.69 2.34 -15.13
C THR A 12 5.41 2.22 -13.79
N LEU A 13 6.47 3.01 -13.59
CA LEU A 13 7.10 3.16 -12.27
C LEU A 13 6.22 4.07 -11.41
N LEU A 14 5.69 3.54 -10.31
CA LEU A 14 4.92 4.31 -9.33
C LEU A 14 5.81 4.97 -8.26
N GLY A 15 7.05 4.50 -8.11
CA GLY A 15 8.01 5.02 -7.13
C GLY A 15 8.06 4.21 -5.82
N THR A 16 8.64 4.82 -4.78
CA THR A 16 8.87 4.20 -3.47
C THR A 16 8.04 4.91 -2.40
N PRO A 17 6.90 4.35 -1.99
CA PRO A 17 5.92 5.05 -1.17
C PRO A 17 6.34 5.24 0.30
N LEU A 18 7.28 4.43 0.79
CA LEU A 18 7.84 4.59 2.12
C LEU A 18 9.32 4.17 2.11
N PRO A 19 10.24 5.13 1.92
CA PRO A 19 11.68 4.85 1.84
C PRO A 19 12.20 4.13 3.09
N GLY A 20 13.05 3.13 2.88
CA GLY A 20 13.66 2.34 3.96
C GLY A 20 12.75 1.27 4.55
N HIS A 21 11.52 1.10 4.05
CA HIS A 21 10.64 -0.01 4.42
C HIS A 21 10.65 -1.10 3.34
N GLN A 22 10.66 -2.35 3.78
CA GLN A 22 10.48 -3.52 2.92
C GLN A 22 8.99 -3.82 2.78
N PHE A 23 8.58 -4.30 1.61
CA PHE A 23 7.21 -4.78 1.39
C PHE A 23 7.10 -6.22 1.88
N TRP A 24 6.08 -6.50 2.68
CA TRP A 24 5.90 -7.78 3.35
C TRP A 24 4.63 -8.50 2.89
N SER A 25 3.56 -7.77 2.63
CA SER A 25 2.28 -8.32 2.19
C SER A 25 1.53 -7.34 1.30
N ILE A 26 0.62 -7.88 0.49
CA ILE A 26 -0.22 -7.11 -0.43
C ILE A 26 -1.63 -7.68 -0.43
N THR A 27 -2.63 -6.82 -0.49
CA THR A 27 -4.04 -7.18 -0.70
C THR A 27 -4.77 -6.05 -1.42
N THR A 28 -5.99 -6.30 -1.89
CA THR A 28 -6.81 -5.34 -2.62
C THR A 28 -8.23 -5.27 -2.05
N ASP A 29 -8.87 -4.11 -2.18
CA ASP A 29 -10.32 -3.99 -1.97
C ASP A 29 -11.10 -4.14 -3.29
N ASP A 30 -12.44 -4.16 -3.20
CA ASP A 30 -13.32 -4.31 -4.37
C ASP A 30 -13.24 -3.13 -5.35
N SER A 31 -12.74 -1.98 -4.90
CA SER A 31 -12.47 -0.82 -5.77
C SER A 31 -11.11 -0.92 -6.48
N GLY A 32 -10.34 -1.98 -6.21
CA GLY A 32 -9.02 -2.21 -6.76
C GLY A 32 -7.90 -1.44 -6.07
N ASN A 33 -8.16 -0.76 -4.95
CA ASN A 33 -7.08 -0.11 -4.20
C ASN A 33 -6.16 -1.17 -3.61
N VAL A 34 -4.87 -0.86 -3.57
CA VAL A 34 -3.85 -1.80 -3.09
C VAL A 34 -3.39 -1.41 -1.70
N TYR A 35 -3.39 -2.36 -0.77
CA TYR A 35 -2.89 -2.18 0.59
C TYR A 35 -1.63 -3.00 0.75
N ILE A 36 -0.55 -2.35 1.20
CA ILE A 36 0.78 -2.93 1.31
C ILE A 36 1.18 -2.90 2.78
N GLY A 37 1.35 -4.08 3.35
CA GLY A 37 2.00 -4.24 4.64
C GLY A 37 3.50 -4.06 4.46
N THR A 38 4.09 -3.19 5.28
CA THR A 38 5.52 -2.88 5.25
C THR A 38 6.18 -3.22 6.56
N HIS A 39 7.49 -3.47 6.52
CA HIS A 39 8.32 -3.74 7.69
C HIS A 39 9.64 -2.93 7.63
N LYS A 40 10.01 -2.35 8.76
CA LYS A 40 11.33 -1.75 9.03
C LYS A 40 11.63 -1.92 10.52
N GLU A 41 12.69 -2.65 10.87
CA GLU A 41 13.25 -2.77 12.23
C GLU A 41 12.21 -2.67 13.38
N HIS A 42 11.50 -3.76 13.65
CA HIS A 42 10.45 -3.86 14.68
C HIS A 42 9.20 -2.97 14.47
N GLU A 43 9.11 -2.27 13.35
CA GLU A 43 7.97 -1.45 12.97
C GLU A 43 7.26 -2.00 11.72
N GLY A 44 5.95 -2.18 11.84
CA GLY A 44 5.06 -2.43 10.71
C GLY A 44 4.28 -1.17 10.36
N SER A 45 4.05 -0.90 9.07
CA SER A 45 3.15 0.18 8.61
C SER A 45 2.34 -0.26 7.40
N VAL A 46 1.16 0.33 7.21
CA VAL A 46 0.32 0.06 6.03
C VAL A 46 0.34 1.26 5.10
N ILE A 47 0.52 1.01 3.81
CA ILE A 47 0.41 2.00 2.74
C ILE A 47 -0.75 1.60 1.85
N LYS A 48 -1.60 2.56 1.51
CA LYS A 48 -2.61 2.41 0.45
C LYS A 48 -2.07 3.03 -0.83
N TYR A 49 -2.18 2.33 -1.96
CA TYR A 49 -2.19 2.94 -3.28
C TYR A 49 -3.65 3.08 -3.73
N ASP A 50 -4.08 4.33 -3.88
CA ASP A 50 -5.39 4.67 -4.40
C ASP A 50 -5.35 4.68 -5.93
N VAL A 51 -6.10 3.78 -6.56
CA VAL A 51 -6.06 3.63 -8.02
C VAL A 51 -6.77 4.77 -8.73
N ALA A 52 -7.82 5.34 -8.12
CA ALA A 52 -8.59 6.43 -8.71
C ALA A 52 -7.74 7.71 -8.77
N SER A 53 -7.04 8.05 -7.68
CA SER A 53 -6.15 9.22 -7.65
C SER A 53 -4.70 8.92 -8.06
N LYS A 54 -4.36 7.66 -8.34
CA LYS A 54 -3.01 7.17 -8.67
C LYS A 54 -1.94 7.63 -7.68
N SER A 55 -2.26 7.62 -6.38
CA SER A 55 -1.40 8.18 -5.34
C SER A 55 -1.26 7.26 -4.13
N PHE A 56 -0.17 7.44 -3.39
CA PHE A 56 0.06 6.71 -2.15
C PHE A 56 -0.43 7.49 -0.93
N LYS A 57 -0.98 6.76 0.04
CA LYS A 57 -1.35 7.27 1.36
C LYS A 57 -0.75 6.38 2.43
N ASN A 58 0.03 6.97 3.34
CA ASN A 58 0.47 6.27 4.54
C ASN A 58 -0.72 6.16 5.51
N MET A 59 -1.09 4.94 5.87
CA MET A 59 -2.22 4.64 6.76
C MET A 59 -1.79 4.50 8.22
N GLY A 60 -0.48 4.59 8.50
CA GLY A 60 0.10 4.51 9.85
C GLY A 60 0.61 3.13 10.23
N LYS A 61 1.06 3.02 11.48
CA LYS A 61 1.68 1.81 12.02
C LYS A 61 0.66 0.67 12.17
N ALA A 62 1.09 -0.54 11.82
CA ALA A 62 0.36 -1.77 12.08
C ALA A 62 0.64 -2.23 13.52
N THR A 63 0.03 -1.57 14.51
CA THR A 63 0.16 -1.95 15.92
C THR A 63 -0.69 -3.18 16.25
N PRO A 64 -0.12 -4.21 16.93
CA PRO A 64 -0.90 -5.33 17.43
C PRO A 64 -2.04 -4.83 18.34
N GLY A 65 -3.28 -5.25 18.05
CA GLY A 65 -4.48 -4.82 18.79
C GLY A 65 -5.24 -3.63 18.16
N MET A 66 -4.70 -2.97 17.14
CA MET A 66 -5.40 -1.91 16.41
C MET A 66 -6.48 -2.52 15.49
N ARG A 67 -7.68 -2.78 16.03
CA ARG A 67 -8.82 -3.31 15.24
C ARG A 67 -9.51 -2.28 14.33
N ARG A 68 -9.05 -1.04 14.27
CA ARG A 68 -9.61 -0.02 13.38
C ARG A 68 -8.54 0.90 12.84
N ALA A 69 -8.28 0.76 11.54
CA ALA A 69 -7.86 1.87 10.69
C ALA A 69 -8.83 1.97 9.50
N MET A 70 -10.15 1.90 9.78
CA MET A 70 -11.25 2.35 8.91
C MET A 70 -12.49 2.56 9.79
N SER A 71 -12.61 3.77 10.35
CA SER A 71 -13.91 4.32 10.71
C SER A 71 -13.91 5.76 10.22
N GLY A 72 -14.74 6.03 9.22
CA GLY A 72 -15.10 7.39 8.85
C GLY A 72 -15.77 8.08 10.03
N GLN A 73 -15.40 9.34 10.22
CA GLN A 73 -16.19 10.37 10.87
C GLN A 73 -16.06 11.63 10.03
#